data_AF-A0AAU7Q500-F1
#
_entry.id   AF-A0AAU7Q500-F1
#
_cell.length_a   1.000
_cell.length_b   1.000
_cell.length_c   1.000
_cell.angle_alpha   90.00
_cell.angle_beta   90.00
_cell.angle_gamma   90.00
#
_symmetry.space_group_name_H-M   'P 1'
#
loop_
_entity.id
_entity.type
_entity.pdbx_description
1 polymer ?
#
loop_
_entity_poly.entity_id
_entity_poly.type
_entity_poly.pdbx_seq_one_letter_code
_entity_poly.pdbx_strand_id
1 'polypeptide(L)'
;MAKPSVRDKIVDAALDRFHTLGFSACSVQDIVDTAGVPKGSFYNYFKAKELLALEVLSIYGKDCNRQILSDTGLPPPSIVCGDILNSWPPITPNSVMKKAA
;
A
#
# COMPACT_ATOMS: atom_id res chain seq x y z
N MET A 1 5.52 -2.55 -23.05
CA MET A 1 5.36 -2.23 -21.62
C MET A 1 6.55 -1.36 -21.21
N ALA A 2 6.30 -0.17 -20.67
CA ALA A 2 7.39 0.71 -20.24
C ALA A 2 8.19 0.03 -19.13
N LYS A 3 9.53 0.12 -19.19
CA LYS A 3 10.41 -0.48 -18.20
C LYS A 3 10.13 0.20 -16.85
N PRO A 4 9.77 -0.53 -15.78
CA PRO A 4 9.44 0.09 -14.50
C PRO A 4 10.64 0.90 -14.03
N SER A 5 10.39 2.17 -13.71
CA SER A 5 11.45 3.08 -13.30
C SER A 5 11.98 2.66 -11.93
N VAL A 6 13.21 3.08 -11.60
CA VAL A 6 13.78 2.84 -10.26
C VAL A 6 12.88 3.41 -9.17
N ARG A 7 12.22 4.54 -9.44
CA ARG A 7 11.22 5.14 -8.55
C ARG A 7 10.05 4.21 -8.31
N ASP A 8 9.46 3.63 -9.36
CA ASP A 8 8.28 2.76 -9.22
C ASP A 8 8.61 1.51 -8.40
N LYS A 9 9.81 0.93 -8.59
CA LYS A 9 10.29 -0.19 -7.76
C LYS A 9 10.38 0.15 -6.28
N ILE A 10 10.85 1.36 -5.95
CA ILE A 10 10.95 1.83 -4.56
C ILE A 10 9.54 2.01 -3.97
N VAL A 11 8.61 2.59 -4.74
CA VAL A 11 7.22 2.80 -4.32
C VAL A 11 6.51 1.47 -4.08
N ASP A 12 6.64 0.51 -5.00
CA ASP A 12 6.02 -0.82 -4.86
C ASP A 12 6.57 -1.57 -3.64
N ALA A 13 7.89 -1.56 -3.44
CA ALA A 13 8.50 -2.18 -2.27
C ALA A 13 8.08 -1.49 -0.96
N ALA A 14 7.98 -0.16 -0.96
CA ALA A 14 7.53 0.59 0.20
C ALA A 14 6.08 0.27 0.54
N LEU A 15 5.21 0.16 -0.46
CA LEU A 15 3.81 -0.24 -0.30
C LEU A 15 3.73 -1.62 0.38
N ASP A 16 4.43 -2.62 -0.17
CA ASP A 16 4.45 -3.98 0.39
C ASP A 16 4.95 -4.00 1.86
N ARG A 17 6.03 -3.27 2.13
CA ARG A 17 6.58 -3.16 3.48
C ARG A 17 5.67 -2.42 4.45
N PHE A 18 5.02 -1.34 4.03
CA PHE A 18 4.07 -0.62 4.88
C PHE A 18 2.82 -1.45 5.18
N HIS A 19 2.34 -2.24 4.22
CA HIS A 19 1.24 -3.19 4.45
C HIS A 19 1.63 -4.31 5.42
N THR A 20 2.88 -4.79 5.35
CA THR A 20 3.32 -5.95 6.14
C THR A 20 3.76 -5.58 7.56
N LEU A 21 4.61 -4.55 7.70
CA LEU A 21 5.27 -4.20 8.97
C LEU A 21 4.68 -2.94 9.60
N GLY A 22 3.91 -2.16 8.85
CA GLY A 22 3.49 -0.82 9.25
C GLY A 22 4.57 0.23 9.02
N PHE A 23 4.16 1.51 9.02
CA PHE A 23 5.07 2.62 8.74
C PHE A 23 6.20 2.72 9.77
N SER A 24 5.91 2.68 11.07
CA SER A 24 6.92 2.91 12.12
C SER A 24 8.03 1.86 12.14
N ALA A 25 7.72 0.58 11.86
CA ALA A 25 8.68 -0.51 11.89
C ALA A 25 9.50 -0.65 10.58
N CYS A 26 9.05 -0.05 9.49
CA CYS A 26 9.73 -0.13 8.20
C CYS A 26 10.92 0.86 8.15
N SER A 27 12.15 0.40 7.91
CA SER A 27 13.30 1.29 7.73
C SER A 27 13.57 1.58 6.25
N VAL A 28 14.29 2.67 5.94
CA VAL A 28 14.72 2.95 4.56
C VAL A 28 15.58 1.81 4.01
N GLN A 29 16.36 1.15 4.87
CA GLN A 29 17.20 0.02 4.48
C GLN A 29 16.34 -1.16 4.01
N ASP A 30 15.28 -1.50 4.75
CA ASP A 30 14.37 -2.58 4.38
C ASP A 30 13.72 -2.33 3.01
N ILE A 31 13.37 -1.09 2.71
CA ILE A 31 12.73 -0.71 1.45
C ILE A 31 13.71 -0.88 0.29
N VAL A 32 14.94 -0.38 0.42
CA VAL A 32 15.94 -0.47 -0.66
C VAL A 32 16.42 -1.90 -0.89
N ASP A 33 16.53 -2.69 0.17
CA ASP A 33 16.86 -4.11 0.10
C ASP A 33 15.75 -4.89 -0.60
N THR A 34 14.48 -4.57 -0.32
CA THR A 34 13.31 -5.20 -0.96
C THR A 34 13.18 -4.77 -2.43
N ALA A 35 13.43 -3.50 -2.73
CA ALA A 35 13.39 -2.95 -4.09
C ALA A 35 14.62 -3.35 -4.94
N GLY A 36 15.66 -3.95 -4.33
CA GLY A 36 16.89 -4.36 -5.00
C GLY A 36 17.67 -3.17 -5.57
N VAL A 37 17.65 -2.03 -4.89
CA VAL A 37 18.29 -0.78 -5.34
C VAL A 37 19.31 -0.29 -4.33
N PRO A 38 20.40 0.35 -4.76
CA PRO A 38 21.37 0.93 -3.85
C PRO A 38 20.75 2.04 -3.01
N LYS A 39 21.17 2.15 -1.75
CA LYS A 39 20.75 3.24 -0.86
C LYS A 39 21.01 4.64 -1.44
N GLY A 40 22.08 4.81 -2.21
CA GLY A 40 22.35 6.07 -2.91
C GLY A 40 21.30 6.43 -3.96
N SER A 41 20.75 5.44 -4.68
CA SER A 41 19.68 5.66 -5.65
C SER A 41 18.38 6.06 -4.96
N PHE A 42 18.10 5.55 -3.76
CA PHE A 42 16.93 5.98 -2.98
C PHE A 42 16.98 7.48 -2.70
N TYR A 43 18.10 7.98 -2.16
CA TYR A 43 18.23 9.40 -1.82
C TYR A 43 18.22 10.34 -3.03
N ASN A 44 18.41 9.81 -4.25
CA ASN A 44 18.25 10.58 -5.48
C ASN A 44 16.77 10.88 -5.79
N TYR A 45 15.85 9.99 -5.42
CA TYR A 45 14.41 10.16 -5.65
C TYR A 45 13.66 10.66 -4.42
N PHE A 46 13.99 10.14 -3.24
CA PHE A 46 13.29 10.41 -1.99
C PHE A 46 14.27 10.89 -0.93
N LYS A 47 14.09 12.13 -0.46
CA LYS A 47 14.95 12.69 0.60
C LYS A 47 14.67 12.09 1.99
N ALA A 48 13.44 11.61 2.20
CA ALA A 48 12.99 11.11 3.50
C ALA A 48 11.94 10.00 3.32
N LYS A 49 11.82 9.14 4.33
CA LYS A 49 10.87 8.03 4.37
C LYS A 49 9.42 8.54 4.42
N GLU A 50 9.19 9.67 5.06
CA GLU A 50 7.90 10.32 5.20
C GLU A 50 7.38 10.79 3.83
N LEU A 51 8.27 11.35 3.00
CA LEU A 51 7.90 11.78 1.65
C LEU A 51 7.51 10.60 0.75
N LEU A 52 8.24 9.50 0.87
CA LEU A 52 7.89 8.26 0.20
C LEU A 52 6.52 7.73 0.66
N ALA A 53 6.26 7.74 1.97
CA ALA A 53 4.98 7.29 2.51
C ALA A 53 3.80 8.17 2.08
N LEU A 54 3.99 9.49 1.99
CA LEU A 54 2.98 10.39 1.44
C LEU A 54 2.68 10.07 -0.03
N GLU A 55 3.70 9.76 -0.82
CA GLU A 55 3.53 9.37 -2.21
C GLU A 55 2.79 8.03 -2.36
N VAL A 56 3.18 7.02 -1.59
CA VAL A 56 2.48 5.73 -1.52
C VAL A 56 1.01 5.92 -1.12
N LEU A 57 0.75 6.74 -0.09
CA LEU A 57 -0.61 7.03 0.36
C LEU A 57 -1.43 7.77 -0.70
N SER A 58 -0.81 8.69 -1.45
CA SER A 58 -1.48 9.40 -2.54
C SER A 58 -1.88 8.47 -3.68
N ILE A 59 -1.05 7.48 -4.00
CA ILE A 59 -1.35 6.45 -5.00
C ILE A 59 -2.50 5.57 -4.50
N TYR A 60 -2.38 5.06 -3.27
CA TYR A 60 -3.43 4.24 -2.66
C TYR A 60 -4.78 4.97 -2.60
N GLY A 61 -4.78 6.26 -2.23
CA GLY A 61 -5.99 7.08 -2.17
C GLY A 61 -6.63 7.37 -3.53
N LYS A 62 -5.89 7.24 -4.65
CA LYS A 62 -6.45 7.34 -6.00
C LYS A 62 -7.13 6.04 -6.44
N ASP A 63 -6.63 4.91 -5.96
CA ASP A 63 -7.21 3.58 -6.22
C ASP A 63 -8.40 3.27 -5.31
N CYS A 64 -8.55 3.99 -4.18
CA CYS A 64 -9.79 3.99 -3.42
C CYS A 64 -10.94 4.30 -4.39
N ASN A 65 -11.82 3.32 -4.57
CA ASN A 65 -12.91 3.36 -5.53
C ASN A 65 -13.92 4.44 -5.12
N ARG A 66 -13.59 5.71 -5.40
CA ARG A 66 -14.39 6.88 -5.09
C ARG A 66 -15.76 6.78 -5.76
N GLN A 67 -15.87 5.97 -6.81
CA GLN A 67 -17.14 5.68 -7.48
C GLN A 67 -18.14 4.99 -6.54
N ILE A 68 -17.69 4.16 -5.59
CA ILE A 68 -18.54 3.59 -4.52
C ILE A 68 -19.21 4.70 -3.71
N LEU A 69 -18.50 5.80 -3.44
CA LEU A 69 -19.03 6.91 -2.65
C LEU A 69 -20.06 7.74 -3.43
N SER A 70 -20.05 7.67 -4.76
CA SER A 70 -20.99 8.35 -5.65
C SER A 70 -22.05 7.42 -6.24
N ASP A 71 -21.99 6.12 -5.93
CA ASP A 71 -22.94 5.13 -6.44
C ASP A 71 -24.23 5.20 -5.62
N THR A 72 -25.24 5.83 -6.20
CA THR A 72 -26.60 5.92 -5.65
C THR A 72 -27.40 4.62 -5.82
N GLY A 73 -26.84 3.59 -6.47
CA GLY A 73 -27.40 2.25 -6.58
C GLY A 73 -27.09 1.35 -5.38
N LEU A 74 -26.17 1.75 -4.50
CA LEU A 74 -25.91 1.04 -3.24
C LEU A 74 -27.01 1.39 -2.22
N PRO A 75 -27.62 0.40 -1.55
CA PRO A 75 -28.61 0.67 -0.53
C PRO A 75 -27.99 1.51 0.62
N PRO A 76 -28.80 2.28 1.37
CA PRO A 76 -28.30 3.13 2.44
C PRO A 76 -27.48 2.31 3.47
N PRO A 77 -26.41 2.88 4.07
CA PRO A 77 -25.44 2.17 4.92
C PRO A 77 -26.05 1.33 6.07
N SER A 78 -27.28 1.61 6.48
CA SER A 78 -28.01 0.82 7.48
C SER A 78 -28.38 -0.59 7.01
N ILE A 79 -28.58 -0.80 5.71
CA ILE A 79 -28.83 -2.12 5.10
C ILE A 79 -27.49 -2.79 4.76
N VAL A 80 -26.49 -2.00 4.36
CA VAL A 80 -25.22 -2.53 3.91
C VAL A 80 -24.36 -3.08 5.06
N CYS A 81 -24.49 -2.61 6.30
CA CYS A 81 -23.72 -3.18 7.42
C CYS A 81 -23.92 -4.69 7.60
N GLY A 82 -25.09 -5.25 7.24
CA GLY A 82 -25.34 -6.70 7.28
C GLY A 82 -24.74 -7.45 6.09
N ASP A 83 -24.86 -6.88 4.88
CA ASP A 83 -24.43 -7.54 3.64
C ASP A 83 -22.96 -7.32 3.32
N ILE A 84 -22.39 -6.14 3.60
CA ILE A 84 -20.94 -5.89 3.55
C ILE A 84 -20.23 -6.81 4.54
N LEU A 85 -20.77 -7.09 5.74
CA LEU A 85 -20.10 -8.01 6.68
C LEU A 85 -19.97 -9.43 6.10
N ASN A 86 -20.92 -9.84 5.26
CA ASN A 86 -20.91 -11.16 4.61
C ASN A 86 -20.14 -11.18 3.27
N SER A 87 -20.06 -10.04 2.57
CA SER A 87 -19.36 -9.90 1.29
C SER A 87 -17.94 -9.34 1.42
N TRP A 88 -17.55 -8.85 2.59
CA TRP A 88 -16.19 -8.42 2.85
C TRP A 88 -15.33 -9.69 2.87
N PRO A 89 -14.32 -9.84 1.98
CA PRO A 89 -13.39 -10.94 2.12
C PRO A 89 -12.83 -10.84 3.55
N PRO A 90 -12.82 -11.93 4.34
CA PRO A 90 -12.37 -11.87 5.72
C PRO A 90 -11.04 -11.12 5.71
N ILE A 91 -10.95 -10.04 6.50
CA ILE A 91 -9.69 -9.35 6.74
C ILE A 91 -8.88 -10.37 7.53
N THR A 92 -8.34 -11.38 6.85
CA THR A 92 -7.49 -12.37 7.48
C THR A 92 -6.31 -11.55 7.96
N PRO A 93 -5.98 -11.58 9.26
CA PRO A 93 -4.76 -10.94 9.78
C PRO A 93 -3.47 -11.57 9.21
N ASN A 94 -3.55 -12.35 8.12
CA ASN A 94 -2.66 -13.43 7.77
C ASN A 94 -1.93 -13.24 6.43
N SER A 95 -2.00 -12.06 5.79
CA SER A 95 -1.01 -11.72 4.74
C SER A 95 0.36 -11.37 5.34
N VAL A 96 0.42 -11.00 6.63
CA VAL A 96 1.67 -10.65 7.33
C VAL A 96 2.42 -11.87 7.89
N MET A 97 1.79 -13.04 8.03
CA MET A 97 2.41 -14.19 8.72
C MET A 97 2.81 -15.40 7.85
N LYS A 98 2.61 -15.39 6.53
CA LYS A 98 3.04 -16.52 5.66
C LYS A 98 4.47 -16.41 5.09
N LYS A 99 5.41 -15.90 5.90
CA LYS A 99 6.85 -16.09 5.63
C LYS A 99 7.72 -16.25 6.89
N ALA A 100 7.19 -16.95 7.89
CA ALA A 100 7.97 -17.42 9.03
C ALA A 100 7.42 -18.76 9.56
N ALA A 101 7.58 -19.83 8.76
CA ALA A 101 7.72 -21.24 9.18
C ALA A 101 7.88 -22.10 7.93
#